data_AF-E4YWG2-F1
#
_entry.id   AF-E4YWG2-F1
#
_cell.length_a   1.000
_cell.length_b   1.000
_cell.length_c   1.000
_cell.angle_alpha   90.00
_cell.angle_beta   90.00
_cell.angle_gamma   90.00
#
_symmetry.space_group_name_H-M   'P 1'
#
loop_
_entity.id
_entity.type
_entity.pdbx_description
1 polymer ?
#
loop_
_entity_poly.entity_id
_entity_poly.type
_entity_poly.pdbx_seq_one_letter_code
_entity_poly.pdbx_strand_id
1 'polypeptide(L)'
;MKCGWSRGNEWQSQNGLKEGGIYFQGMTNDLFGNRVAGMEHGFWSPGSGNGRGFASGKTCNTHQPFGRFEDNVWHDNQRFGIYLDHQYSRDLERDQEAHVVKTAQGMESCNAFTRPDGKDNGFVSVIKNDFNYHNMFVGGYSIGDIEFDGLLSVNNLNNGYWKRSKNFAEPGRYHVKNSFFLADPNDGIGSATTLFPGGSFTFKMKDTKYAGSGKLEVPQHCGIYFHNPHNKFGSTCAVQYLFENVDFTELRGDQIFHFGPSDGNPMSPTFIASDNSIDGHKQVISGRLDGFLKVPNCSGPVKKYGNGIVCEGQNIRRLTIFSPSMGDEIKISGPGYDVSPNWDHPVGGTNAGHIWYDHSHGSSGHVDHKYTKGYGIHVVLGETYRISDLQWKDDIFFQLSDPELADVLGNTDEYVNLELEMDGFVESCRLSVRESRDWHNADGVGKEAELSECSLAFRTLGYLATGTHKTTTTTKAPTTPPPTGDCSKCGGAEWDVRCEHGGVGCSACGIKYCRFCGGSPPYDIACPTQAPTTTSSSTATTTSSSSGPSSTATTKSTTSTTTQTTTTIKTTTTTKEPEYDCNQVCGGNTFYDERCWTSSDPHGGLGCNACNKPKCRICGGSPYISCP
;
A
#
# COMPACT_ATOMS: atom_id res chain seq x y z
N MET A 1 -0.10 0.62 45.51
CA MET A 1 0.60 -0.58 45.00
C MET A 1 1.26 -0.16 43.70
N LYS A 2 2.56 -0.44 43.52
CA LYS A 2 3.30 -0.13 42.29
C LYS A 2 3.50 -1.45 41.55
N CYS A 3 2.77 -1.67 40.45
CA CYS A 3 2.84 -2.87 39.60
C CYS A 3 3.56 -2.52 38.29
N GLY A 4 3.97 -3.52 37.49
CA GLY A 4 4.46 -3.32 36.11
C GLY A 4 5.88 -3.83 35.80
N TRP A 5 6.25 -3.82 34.52
CA TRP A 5 7.55 -4.31 33.99
C TRP A 5 8.77 -3.76 34.74
N SER A 6 8.78 -2.46 35.05
CA SER A 6 9.95 -1.75 35.59
C SER A 6 10.31 -2.14 37.03
N ARG A 7 9.45 -2.88 37.73
CA ARG A 7 9.68 -3.31 39.12
C ARG A 7 9.39 -4.78 39.36
N GLY A 8 9.29 -5.56 38.27
CA GLY A 8 9.11 -7.00 38.33
C GLY A 8 7.73 -7.40 38.86
N ASN A 9 6.79 -7.68 37.97
CA ASN A 9 5.71 -8.63 38.29
C ASN A 9 6.28 -10.06 38.33
N GLU A 10 7.38 -10.26 39.04
CA GLU A 10 8.10 -11.54 39.13
C GLU A 10 7.27 -12.62 39.81
N TRP A 11 6.22 -12.26 40.56
CA TRP A 11 5.41 -13.24 41.28
C TRP A 11 4.68 -14.24 40.36
N GLN A 12 4.51 -13.93 39.06
CA GLN A 12 4.01 -14.89 38.04
C GLN A 12 5.10 -15.41 37.10
N SER A 13 6.14 -14.62 36.79
CA SER A 13 7.17 -15.01 35.82
C SER A 13 8.19 -16.00 36.35
N GLN A 14 8.29 -16.19 37.68
CA GLN A 14 9.29 -17.05 38.33
C GLN A 14 9.15 -18.55 37.98
N ASN A 15 8.07 -18.98 37.32
CA ASN A 15 7.83 -20.38 36.96
C ASN A 15 7.99 -20.71 35.47
N GLY A 16 8.40 -19.76 34.62
CA GLY A 16 8.59 -20.00 33.19
C GLY A 16 7.30 -20.25 32.39
N LEU A 17 6.14 -19.97 32.98
CA LEU A 17 4.84 -20.05 32.32
C LEU A 17 4.55 -18.74 31.59
N LYS A 18 4.35 -18.82 30.26
CA LYS A 18 3.90 -17.69 29.45
C LYS A 18 2.41 -17.48 29.63
N GLU A 19 2.03 -16.55 30.50
CA GLU A 19 0.62 -16.31 30.85
C GLU A 19 0.07 -15.06 30.15
N GLY A 20 -0.96 -15.26 29.34
CA GLY A 20 -1.81 -14.18 28.83
C GLY A 20 -3.04 -14.03 29.73
N GLY A 21 -3.34 -12.83 30.21
CA GLY A 21 -4.55 -12.59 31.01
C GLY A 21 -5.82 -12.92 30.23
N ILE A 22 -5.83 -12.61 28.94
CA ILE A 22 -6.74 -13.18 27.95
C ILE A 22 -5.89 -13.86 26.87
N TYR A 23 -6.17 -15.14 26.60
CA TYR A 23 -5.45 -15.96 25.63
C TYR A 23 -6.40 -16.54 24.59
N PHE A 24 -6.16 -16.25 23.31
CA PHE A 24 -6.93 -16.80 22.20
C PHE A 24 -6.08 -17.48 21.15
N GLN A 25 -6.38 -18.75 20.88
CA GLN A 25 -5.88 -19.46 19.71
C GLN A 25 -6.93 -19.33 18.60
N GLY A 26 -6.78 -18.30 17.77
CA GLY A 26 -7.79 -17.88 16.80
C GLY A 26 -8.76 -16.83 17.36
N MET A 27 -9.01 -15.77 16.58
CA MET A 27 -9.54 -14.48 17.05
C MET A 27 -11.03 -14.27 16.82
N THR A 28 -11.85 -15.31 16.99
CA THR A 28 -13.27 -15.26 16.58
C THR A 28 -14.24 -14.72 17.63
N ASN A 29 -13.77 -14.43 18.84
CA ASN A 29 -14.59 -13.90 19.91
C ASN A 29 -14.56 -12.37 19.92
N ASP A 30 -15.67 -11.77 20.35
CA ASP A 30 -15.74 -10.35 20.65
C ASP A 30 -15.03 -10.05 21.99
N LEU A 31 -14.20 -9.02 22.01
CA LEU A 31 -13.52 -8.44 23.16
C LEU A 31 -13.91 -6.97 23.30
N PHE A 32 -14.85 -6.71 24.21
CA PHE A 32 -15.36 -5.37 24.48
C PHE A 32 -15.22 -5.01 25.97
N GLY A 33 -14.56 -3.89 26.27
CA GLY A 33 -14.55 -3.32 27.61
C GLY A 33 -13.71 -4.11 28.64
N ASN A 34 -12.81 -4.99 28.20
CA ASN A 34 -11.99 -5.80 29.11
C ASN A 34 -10.97 -4.92 29.86
N ARG A 35 -10.58 -5.37 31.05
CA ARG A 35 -9.58 -4.71 31.91
C ARG A 35 -8.64 -5.78 32.47
N VAL A 36 -7.40 -5.80 32.02
CA VAL A 36 -6.39 -6.77 32.49
C VAL A 36 -5.17 -6.04 32.99
N ALA A 37 -4.68 -6.50 34.15
CA ALA A 37 -3.48 -5.98 34.75
C ALA A 37 -2.63 -7.06 35.40
N GLY A 38 -1.32 -6.81 35.46
CA GLY A 38 -0.40 -7.60 36.28
C GLY A 38 0.03 -8.93 35.69
N MET A 39 -0.26 -9.21 34.41
CA MET A 39 0.08 -10.48 33.73
C MET A 39 1.44 -10.40 33.01
N GLU A 40 1.94 -11.51 32.44
CA GLU A 40 3.07 -11.41 31.50
C GLU A 40 2.64 -10.66 30.23
N HIS A 41 1.51 -11.08 29.66
CA HIS A 41 0.84 -10.41 28.55
C HIS A 41 -0.60 -10.09 28.95
N GLY A 42 -1.08 -8.86 28.75
CA GLY A 42 -2.47 -8.51 29.04
C GLY A 42 -3.44 -9.29 28.15
N PHE A 43 -3.21 -9.20 26.85
CA PHE A 43 -3.84 -9.99 25.82
C PHE A 43 -2.78 -10.71 24.98
N TRP A 44 -2.98 -12.00 24.67
CA TRP A 44 -2.11 -12.75 23.77
C TRP A 44 -2.90 -13.62 22.80
N SER A 45 -2.61 -13.45 21.50
CA SER A 45 -3.06 -14.39 20.47
C SER A 45 -1.91 -14.91 19.61
N PRO A 46 -1.52 -16.20 19.79
CA PRO A 46 -0.63 -16.85 18.85
C PRO A 46 -1.36 -17.24 17.56
N GLY A 47 -0.82 -16.81 16.43
CA GLY A 47 -1.27 -17.21 15.09
C GLY A 47 -0.89 -18.65 14.75
N SER A 48 0.08 -19.23 15.46
CA SER A 48 0.50 -20.62 15.20
C SER A 48 -0.54 -21.68 15.61
N GLY A 49 -0.53 -22.80 14.89
CA GLY A 49 -1.36 -23.98 15.13
C GLY A 49 -2.59 -24.07 14.24
N ASN A 50 -3.19 -25.26 14.21
CA ASN A 50 -4.30 -25.61 13.31
C ASN A 50 -5.54 -26.02 14.11
N GLY A 51 -5.86 -25.27 15.15
CA GLY A 51 -6.96 -25.61 16.08
C GLY A 51 -6.62 -26.73 17.06
N ARG A 52 -7.54 -27.03 17.98
CA ARG A 52 -7.43 -28.12 18.96
C ARG A 52 -8.72 -28.92 19.03
N GLY A 53 -8.63 -30.16 19.50
CA GLY A 53 -9.80 -31.02 19.69
C GLY A 53 -10.58 -31.22 18.37
N PHE A 54 -11.88 -30.96 18.39
CA PHE A 54 -12.76 -31.12 17.23
C PHE A 54 -12.44 -30.19 16.05
N ALA A 55 -11.78 -29.06 16.33
CA ALA A 55 -11.33 -28.07 15.34
C ALA A 55 -9.92 -28.35 14.79
N SER A 56 -9.27 -29.45 15.22
CA SER A 56 -7.93 -29.81 14.76
C SER A 56 -7.88 -30.04 13.25
N GLY A 57 -7.00 -29.31 12.56
CA GLY A 57 -6.84 -29.32 11.11
C GLY A 57 -7.94 -28.59 10.33
N LYS A 58 -8.82 -27.86 11.01
CA LYS A 58 -10.00 -27.21 10.43
C LYS A 58 -10.02 -25.69 10.61
N THR A 59 -8.95 -25.11 11.15
CA THR A 59 -8.81 -23.67 11.36
C THR A 59 -7.50 -23.15 10.80
N CYS A 60 -7.47 -21.85 10.50
CA CYS A 60 -6.28 -21.12 10.09
C CYS A 60 -6.06 -19.95 11.06
N ASN A 61 -5.44 -20.25 12.22
CA ASN A 61 -5.41 -19.35 13.37
C ASN A 61 -4.75 -18.00 13.06
N THR A 62 -3.63 -17.99 12.33
CA THR A 62 -2.96 -16.79 11.79
C THR A 62 -3.91 -15.88 11.01
N HIS A 63 -4.94 -16.45 10.38
CA HIS A 63 -5.79 -15.77 9.40
C HIS A 63 -7.20 -15.51 9.87
N GLN A 64 -7.51 -15.85 11.12
CA GLN A 64 -8.84 -15.59 11.61
C GLN A 64 -9.08 -14.08 11.71
N PRO A 65 -10.12 -13.55 11.04
CA PRO A 65 -10.54 -12.17 11.27
C PRO A 65 -11.01 -12.03 12.71
N PHE A 66 -10.82 -10.82 13.24
CA PHE A 66 -11.16 -10.55 14.62
C PHE A 66 -12.67 -10.40 14.74
N GLY A 67 -13.25 -10.85 15.86
CA GLY A 67 -14.52 -10.32 16.33
C GLY A 67 -14.40 -8.82 16.63
N ARG A 68 -15.41 -8.24 17.28
CA ARG A 68 -15.32 -6.87 17.78
C ARG A 68 -14.19 -6.77 18.79
N PHE A 69 -13.25 -5.84 18.60
CA PHE A 69 -12.14 -5.62 19.53
C PHE A 69 -12.10 -4.15 19.92
N GLU A 70 -12.79 -3.78 21.01
CA GLU A 70 -13.02 -2.37 21.32
C GLU A 70 -12.95 -2.05 22.83
N ASP A 71 -12.49 -0.84 23.14
CA ASP A 71 -12.53 -0.21 24.45
C ASP A 71 -11.84 -1.03 25.57
N ASN A 72 -10.78 -1.80 25.26
CA ASN A 72 -10.09 -2.62 26.26
C ASN A 72 -8.96 -1.84 26.95
N VAL A 73 -8.58 -2.26 28.16
CA VAL A 73 -7.42 -1.72 28.88
C VAL A 73 -6.46 -2.85 29.25
N TRP A 74 -5.21 -2.67 28.87
CA TRP A 74 -4.10 -3.57 29.17
C TRP A 74 -3.02 -2.78 29.91
N HIS A 75 -2.86 -2.99 31.22
CA HIS A 75 -1.93 -2.17 31.97
C HIS A 75 -1.07 -2.90 33.00
N ASP A 76 0.09 -2.31 33.29
CA ASP A 76 1.04 -2.85 34.27
C ASP A 76 1.36 -4.34 34.03
N ASN A 77 1.40 -4.80 32.78
CA ASN A 77 1.83 -6.15 32.41
C ASN A 77 3.34 -6.19 32.24
N GLN A 78 3.96 -7.36 32.46
CA GLN A 78 5.42 -7.49 32.42
C GLN A 78 5.97 -7.28 31.01
N ARG A 79 5.30 -7.79 29.97
CA ARG A 79 5.76 -7.68 28.59
C ARG A 79 4.80 -6.88 27.76
N PHE A 80 3.80 -7.51 27.17
CA PHE A 80 2.91 -6.82 26.25
C PHE A 80 1.61 -6.43 26.95
N GLY A 81 1.07 -5.25 26.63
CA GLY A 81 -0.33 -4.97 26.88
C GLY A 81 -1.17 -5.87 25.96
N ILE A 82 -1.21 -5.53 24.68
CA ILE A 82 -1.68 -6.40 23.60
C ILE A 82 -0.51 -7.09 22.88
N TYR A 83 -0.58 -8.42 22.70
CA TYR A 83 0.40 -9.22 21.95
C TYR A 83 -0.25 -10.03 20.82
N LEU A 84 -0.09 -9.55 19.59
CA LEU A 84 -0.50 -10.20 18.36
C LEU A 84 0.71 -10.91 17.72
N ASP A 85 0.75 -12.22 17.82
CA ASP A 85 1.89 -13.00 17.36
C ASP A 85 1.57 -13.70 16.04
N HIS A 86 1.98 -13.10 14.90
CA HIS A 86 1.70 -13.57 13.54
C HIS A 86 0.19 -13.57 13.21
N GLN A 87 -0.40 -12.38 13.08
CA GLN A 87 -1.81 -12.22 12.72
C GLN A 87 -1.94 -11.50 11.38
N TYR A 88 -2.58 -12.15 10.42
CA TYR A 88 -2.82 -11.66 9.05
C TYR A 88 -4.24 -12.05 8.67
N SER A 89 -5.20 -11.28 9.15
CA SER A 89 -6.63 -11.59 8.98
C SER A 89 -6.98 -11.75 7.50
N ARG A 90 -7.76 -12.79 7.18
CA ARG A 90 -8.21 -13.10 5.83
C ARG A 90 -9.72 -13.25 5.77
N ASP A 91 -10.28 -13.11 4.58
CA ASP A 91 -11.68 -13.42 4.34
C ASP A 91 -11.85 -14.96 4.28
N LEU A 92 -12.14 -15.55 5.44
CA LEU A 92 -12.22 -17.00 5.58
C LEU A 92 -13.63 -17.50 5.25
N GLU A 93 -13.74 -18.40 4.27
CA GLU A 93 -14.95 -19.17 4.02
C GLU A 93 -15.15 -20.21 5.12
N ARG A 94 -16.34 -20.21 5.75
CA ARG A 94 -16.65 -21.10 6.88
C ARG A 94 -17.94 -21.88 6.67
N ASP A 95 -17.97 -23.10 7.22
CA ASP A 95 -19.16 -23.93 7.26
C ASP A 95 -20.08 -23.58 8.45
N GLN A 96 -21.16 -24.35 8.62
CA GLN A 96 -22.15 -24.16 9.68
C GLN A 96 -21.59 -24.37 11.10
N GLU A 97 -20.44 -25.04 11.23
CA GLU A 97 -19.73 -25.26 12.49
C GLU A 97 -18.63 -24.21 12.71
N ALA A 98 -18.56 -23.18 11.86
CA ALA A 98 -17.52 -22.15 11.83
C ALA A 98 -16.10 -22.68 11.56
N HIS A 99 -15.97 -23.90 11.03
CA HIS A 99 -14.70 -24.41 10.50
C HIS A 99 -14.41 -23.82 9.13
N VAL A 100 -13.14 -23.74 8.75
CA VAL A 100 -12.78 -23.30 7.40
C VAL A 100 -13.21 -24.36 6.38
N VAL A 101 -13.87 -23.91 5.31
CA VAL A 101 -14.29 -24.78 4.21
C VAL A 101 -13.06 -25.40 3.54
N LYS A 102 -13.10 -26.72 3.38
CA LYS A 102 -12.04 -27.48 2.72
C LYS A 102 -12.52 -27.96 1.35
N THR A 103 -11.83 -27.54 0.30
CA THR A 103 -12.01 -27.99 -1.09
C THR A 103 -11.03 -29.14 -1.40
N ALA A 104 -11.05 -29.63 -2.64
CA ALA A 104 -10.08 -30.63 -3.11
C ALA A 104 -8.63 -30.11 -3.08
N GLN A 105 -8.45 -28.79 -3.13
CA GLN A 105 -7.19 -28.07 -3.11
C GLN A 105 -6.74 -27.68 -1.70
N GLY A 106 -7.57 -27.95 -0.68
CA GLY A 106 -7.27 -27.64 0.72
C GLY A 106 -8.18 -26.55 1.29
N MET A 107 -7.69 -25.81 2.29
CA MET A 107 -8.41 -24.68 2.87
C MET A 107 -8.06 -23.40 2.09
N GLU A 108 -8.62 -23.26 0.88
CA GLU A 108 -8.19 -22.23 -0.08
C GLU A 108 -8.37 -20.79 0.42
N SER A 109 -9.44 -20.52 1.16
CA SER A 109 -9.67 -19.19 1.77
C SER A 109 -8.61 -18.84 2.83
N CYS A 110 -7.76 -19.79 3.22
CA CYS A 110 -6.59 -19.51 4.05
C CYS A 110 -5.36 -19.14 3.26
N ASN A 111 -5.41 -18.93 1.94
CA ASN A 111 -4.27 -18.48 1.13
C ASN A 111 -4.19 -16.95 1.07
N ALA A 112 -3.01 -16.42 0.73
CA ALA A 112 -2.76 -14.98 0.74
C ALA A 112 -3.48 -14.25 -0.40
N PHE A 113 -3.79 -14.98 -1.47
CA PHE A 113 -4.43 -14.44 -2.66
C PHE A 113 -5.75 -15.17 -2.94
N THR A 114 -6.75 -14.39 -3.33
CA THR A 114 -8.02 -14.88 -3.83
C THR A 114 -7.84 -15.50 -5.22
N ARG A 115 -8.59 -16.56 -5.51
CA ARG A 115 -8.59 -17.21 -6.82
C ARG A 115 -9.92 -16.92 -7.53
N PRO A 116 -9.91 -16.72 -8.86
CA PRO A 116 -8.77 -16.79 -9.78
C PRO A 116 -8.05 -15.45 -10.03
N ASP A 117 -8.50 -14.35 -9.45
CA ASP A 117 -8.08 -12.98 -9.80
C ASP A 117 -6.81 -12.51 -9.09
N GLY A 118 -6.35 -13.20 -8.05
CA GLY A 118 -5.06 -12.92 -7.41
C GLY A 118 -5.04 -11.76 -6.46
N LYS A 119 -6.19 -11.16 -6.15
CA LYS A 119 -6.24 -10.04 -5.21
C LYS A 119 -5.82 -10.51 -3.82
N ASP A 120 -5.23 -9.61 -3.06
CA ASP A 120 -4.92 -9.85 -1.66
C ASP A 120 -6.20 -10.28 -0.90
N ASN A 121 -6.15 -11.44 -0.24
CA ASN A 121 -7.27 -12.03 0.51
C ASN A 121 -7.34 -11.50 1.95
N GLY A 122 -6.84 -10.29 2.21
CA GLY A 122 -6.86 -9.67 3.53
C GLY A 122 -8.27 -9.27 3.95
N PHE A 123 -8.56 -9.43 5.25
CA PHE A 123 -9.77 -8.92 5.89
C PHE A 123 -9.39 -7.93 6.99
N VAL A 124 -9.96 -6.73 6.96
CA VAL A 124 -9.59 -5.68 7.91
C VAL A 124 -10.21 -5.92 9.27
N SER A 125 -9.36 -6.24 10.23
CA SER A 125 -9.70 -6.28 11.65
C SER A 125 -9.37 -4.95 12.30
N VAL A 126 -10.30 -4.38 13.09
CA VAL A 126 -10.07 -3.08 13.75
C VAL A 126 -9.97 -3.29 15.26
N ILE A 127 -8.90 -2.78 15.85
CA ILE A 127 -8.75 -2.63 17.30
C ILE A 127 -9.04 -1.18 17.62
N LYS A 128 -10.12 -0.95 18.38
CA LYS A 128 -10.69 0.38 18.58
C LYS A 128 -10.58 0.84 20.03
N ASN A 129 -10.12 2.08 20.24
CA ASN A 129 -10.11 2.75 21.54
C ASN A 129 -9.40 1.98 22.68
N ASP A 130 -8.44 1.15 22.34
CA ASP A 130 -7.69 0.38 23.32
C ASP A 130 -6.74 1.30 24.10
N PHE A 131 -6.65 1.10 25.42
CA PHE A 131 -5.73 1.83 26.29
C PHE A 131 -4.64 0.89 26.84
N ASN A 132 -3.39 1.20 26.52
CA ASN A 132 -2.21 0.46 26.97
C ASN A 132 -1.33 1.34 27.85
N TYR A 133 -1.05 0.90 29.08
CA TYR A 133 -0.26 1.69 30.04
C TYR A 133 0.74 0.82 30.81
N HIS A 134 1.98 1.29 30.99
CA HIS A 134 2.97 0.62 31.84
C HIS A 134 3.38 -0.82 31.45
N ASN A 135 3.21 -1.17 30.18
CA ASN A 135 3.73 -2.41 29.62
C ASN A 135 5.14 -2.21 29.06
N MET A 136 5.88 -3.28 28.79
CA MET A 136 7.14 -3.19 28.03
C MET A 136 6.87 -2.91 26.54
N PHE A 137 5.81 -3.49 25.99
CA PHE A 137 5.49 -3.45 24.56
C PHE A 137 3.98 -3.33 24.31
N VAL A 138 3.61 -2.79 23.15
CA VAL A 138 2.22 -2.72 22.66
C VAL A 138 2.22 -3.09 21.18
N GLY A 139 1.51 -4.15 20.78
CA GLY A 139 1.43 -4.56 19.38
C GLY A 139 1.76 -6.04 19.18
N GLY A 140 2.82 -6.34 18.43
CA GLY A 140 3.09 -7.71 18.01
C GLY A 140 4.34 -7.87 17.14
N TYR A 141 4.56 -9.07 16.61
CA TYR A 141 5.73 -9.30 15.76
C TYR A 141 5.39 -9.09 14.29
N SER A 142 4.43 -9.85 13.78
CA SER A 142 4.04 -9.81 12.39
C SER A 142 2.52 -9.60 12.35
N ILE A 143 2.08 -8.47 11.80
CA ILE A 143 0.69 -8.03 11.84
C ILE A 143 0.30 -7.51 10.45
N GLY A 144 -0.76 -8.03 9.84
CA GLY A 144 -1.32 -7.56 8.58
C GLY A 144 -2.83 -7.42 8.64
N ASP A 145 -3.35 -6.44 7.90
CA ASP A 145 -4.79 -6.12 7.83
C ASP A 145 -5.43 -5.85 9.20
N ILE A 146 -4.65 -5.30 10.14
CA ILE A 146 -5.14 -4.90 11.46
C ILE A 146 -4.90 -3.39 11.63
N GLU A 147 -5.99 -2.65 11.79
CA GLU A 147 -6.02 -1.20 12.00
C GLU A 147 -6.14 -0.90 13.49
N PHE A 148 -5.27 -0.05 14.03
CA PHE A 148 -5.42 0.52 15.36
C PHE A 148 -6.08 1.90 15.24
N ASP A 149 -7.32 2.02 15.69
CA ASP A 149 -8.12 3.24 15.63
C ASP A 149 -8.41 3.75 17.05
N GLY A 150 -7.88 4.92 17.42
CA GLY A 150 -8.08 5.44 18.78
C GLY A 150 -7.18 4.79 19.84
N LEU A 151 -6.04 4.19 19.46
CA LEU A 151 -5.11 3.61 20.43
C LEU A 151 -4.54 4.70 21.32
N LEU A 152 -4.74 4.56 22.63
CA LEU A 152 -4.07 5.36 23.65
C LEU A 152 -2.95 4.53 24.28
N SER A 153 -1.70 4.92 24.08
CA SER A 153 -0.53 4.20 24.56
C SER A 153 0.34 5.14 25.38
N VAL A 154 0.45 4.88 26.68
CA VAL A 154 1.01 5.83 27.65
C VAL A 154 2.04 5.13 28.54
N ASN A 155 3.23 5.72 28.68
CA ASN A 155 4.27 5.25 29.61
C ASN A 155 4.62 3.76 29.47
N ASN A 156 4.43 3.16 28.29
CA ASN A 156 5.00 1.84 28.01
C ASN A 156 6.50 2.02 27.73
N LEU A 157 7.34 1.00 27.93
CA LEU A 157 8.74 1.09 27.51
C LEU A 157 8.81 1.40 26.01
N ASN A 158 8.00 0.69 25.22
CA ASN A 158 7.71 1.00 23.83
C ASN A 158 6.20 1.04 23.63
N ASN A 159 5.70 2.21 23.27
CA ASN A 159 4.30 2.51 23.01
C ASN A 159 3.76 1.89 21.71
N GLY A 160 4.65 1.32 20.89
CA GLY A 160 4.35 0.49 19.73
C GLY A 160 5.54 -0.44 19.48
N TYR A 161 5.28 -1.72 19.19
CA TYR A 161 6.32 -2.72 18.93
C TYR A 161 5.86 -3.70 17.85
N TRP A 162 6.34 -3.50 16.62
CA TRP A 162 5.93 -4.22 15.41
C TRP A 162 7.19 -4.54 14.60
N LYS A 163 7.33 -5.76 14.07
CA LYS A 163 8.51 -6.16 13.27
C LYS A 163 8.22 -6.18 11.78
N ARG A 164 7.06 -6.72 11.38
CA ARG A 164 6.66 -6.87 9.97
C ARG A 164 5.18 -6.56 9.77
N SER A 165 4.85 -6.07 8.58
CA SER A 165 3.46 -5.80 8.17
C SER A 165 3.32 -5.80 6.63
N LYS A 166 2.15 -5.41 6.15
CA LYS A 166 1.75 -5.32 4.73
C LYS A 166 0.83 -4.12 4.51
N ASN A 167 0.61 -3.74 3.25
CA ASN A 167 -0.53 -2.88 2.90
C ASN A 167 -1.84 -3.59 3.25
N PHE A 168 -2.89 -2.83 3.50
CA PHE A 168 -4.23 -3.39 3.64
C PHE A 168 -4.73 -3.89 2.30
N ALA A 169 -5.45 -5.02 2.30
CA ALA A 169 -6.18 -5.47 1.12
C ALA A 169 -7.32 -4.49 0.76
N GLU A 170 -7.96 -3.91 1.77
CA GLU A 170 -8.97 -2.86 1.58
C GLU A 170 -8.29 -1.48 1.43
N PRO A 171 -8.49 -0.77 0.30
CA PRO A 171 -7.94 0.56 0.10
C PRO A 171 -8.49 1.59 1.12
N GLY A 172 -7.70 2.61 1.44
CA GLY A 172 -8.10 3.73 2.30
C GLY A 172 -7.94 3.47 3.81
N ARG A 173 -7.41 2.32 4.21
CA ARG A 173 -7.23 1.94 5.63
C ARG A 173 -5.90 2.38 6.20
N TYR A 174 -5.78 2.55 7.51
CA TYR A 174 -4.54 3.00 8.15
C TYR A 174 -4.03 1.97 9.14
N HIS A 175 -2.70 1.85 9.29
CA HIS A 175 -2.13 0.96 10.31
C HIS A 175 -2.41 1.52 11.70
N VAL A 176 -2.31 2.84 11.82
CA VAL A 176 -2.59 3.59 13.05
C VAL A 176 -3.34 4.86 12.68
N LYS A 177 -4.50 5.11 13.30
CA LYS A 177 -5.20 6.39 13.17
C LYS A 177 -5.83 6.87 14.47
N ASN A 178 -6.11 8.17 14.56
CA ASN A 178 -6.76 8.80 15.72
C ASN A 178 -6.08 8.48 17.06
N SER A 179 -4.77 8.22 17.05
CA SER A 179 -4.07 7.56 18.16
C SER A 179 -3.12 8.49 18.91
N PHE A 180 -2.76 8.11 20.13
CA PHE A 180 -1.90 8.90 21.01
C PHE A 180 -0.78 8.05 21.59
N PHE A 181 0.46 8.49 21.40
CA PHE A 181 1.66 7.89 21.98
C PHE A 181 2.29 8.88 22.96
N LEU A 182 2.08 8.65 24.26
CA LEU A 182 2.35 9.65 25.29
C LEU A 182 3.38 9.14 26.31
N ALA A 183 4.17 10.08 26.84
CA ALA A 183 4.95 9.91 28.05
C ALA A 183 4.67 11.04 29.04
N ASP A 184 4.15 10.71 30.22
CA ASP A 184 4.01 11.65 31.32
C ASP A 184 5.40 11.99 31.87
N PRO A 185 5.85 13.25 31.81
CA PRO A 185 7.17 13.64 32.32
C PRO A 185 7.33 13.46 33.84
N ASN A 186 6.24 13.29 34.59
CA ASN A 186 6.27 13.03 36.03
C ASN A 186 6.30 11.53 36.36
N ASP A 187 6.09 10.68 35.36
CA ASP A 187 6.22 9.24 35.48
C ASP A 187 7.58 8.81 34.96
N GLY A 188 8.45 8.34 35.86
CA GLY A 188 9.79 7.92 35.50
C GLY A 188 9.85 6.58 34.74
N ILE A 189 8.70 6.05 34.33
CA ILE A 189 8.56 4.75 33.67
C ILE A 189 8.07 4.97 32.23
N GLY A 190 8.73 4.28 31.30
CA GLY A 190 8.31 4.26 29.90
C GLY A 190 8.72 5.47 29.08
N SER A 191 8.23 5.54 27.85
CA SER A 191 8.50 6.60 26.89
C SER A 191 7.43 6.66 25.81
N ALA A 192 7.41 7.74 25.02
CA ALA A 192 6.61 7.89 23.82
C ALA A 192 7.19 7.13 22.61
N THR A 193 8.17 6.25 22.83
CA THR A 193 8.91 5.58 21.76
C THR A 193 8.09 4.49 21.09
N THR A 194 8.10 4.44 19.76
CA THR A 194 7.47 3.37 18.98
C THR A 194 8.51 2.70 18.08
N LEU A 195 8.52 1.37 18.07
CA LEU A 195 9.35 0.54 17.20
C LEU A 195 8.46 -0.10 16.13
N PHE A 196 8.41 0.50 14.95
CA PHE A 196 7.49 0.10 13.87
C PHE A 196 8.19 -0.71 12.76
N PRO A 197 7.42 -1.44 11.93
CA PRO A 197 7.95 -2.56 11.16
C PRO A 197 8.76 -2.15 9.92
N GLY A 198 9.57 -3.08 9.41
CA GLY A 198 10.05 -3.06 8.03
C GLY A 198 9.13 -3.86 7.09
N GLY A 199 9.30 -3.70 5.78
CA GLY A 199 8.58 -4.47 4.77
C GLY A 199 8.50 -3.76 3.42
N SER A 200 8.14 -4.49 2.36
CA SER A 200 7.84 -3.91 1.04
C SER A 200 6.38 -3.43 0.96
N PHE A 201 6.02 -2.45 1.80
CA PHE A 201 4.70 -1.80 1.79
C PHE A 201 4.78 -0.32 2.25
N THR A 202 3.63 0.35 2.33
CA THR A 202 3.50 1.69 2.90
C THR A 202 2.76 1.61 4.23
N PHE A 203 3.46 1.92 5.33
CA PHE A 203 2.89 2.09 6.65
C PHE A 203 2.19 3.44 6.73
N LYS A 204 0.88 3.45 6.96
CA LYS A 204 0.07 4.68 6.95
C LYS A 204 -0.35 5.05 8.37
N MET A 205 -0.08 6.29 8.75
CA MET A 205 -0.45 6.85 10.04
C MET A 205 -1.21 8.15 9.85
N LYS A 206 -2.34 8.28 10.54
CA LYS A 206 -3.23 9.44 10.39
C LYS A 206 -3.73 10.00 11.72
N ASP A 207 -3.89 11.32 11.82
CA ASP A 207 -4.52 11.97 12.98
C ASP A 207 -3.94 11.47 14.31
N THR A 208 -2.61 11.41 14.40
CA THR A 208 -1.88 10.74 15.50
C THR A 208 -0.96 11.72 16.19
N LYS A 209 -0.90 11.67 17.52
CA LYS A 209 -0.08 12.59 18.33
C LYS A 209 0.97 11.87 19.15
N TYR A 210 2.17 12.43 19.15
CA TYR A 210 3.26 12.08 20.05
C TYR A 210 3.51 13.22 21.05
N ALA A 211 3.61 12.90 22.34
CA ALA A 211 3.93 13.89 23.38
C ALA A 211 4.75 13.30 24.53
N GLY A 212 5.60 14.13 25.15
CA GLY A 212 6.53 13.68 26.20
C GLY A 212 7.89 13.25 25.64
N SER A 213 8.68 12.45 26.35
CA SER A 213 9.98 11.98 25.83
C SER A 213 9.85 10.69 25.02
N GLY A 214 10.38 10.65 23.81
CA GLY A 214 10.37 9.46 22.96
C GLY A 214 10.81 9.77 21.52
N LYS A 215 10.57 8.81 20.62
CA LYS A 215 10.91 8.89 19.19
C LYS A 215 10.15 7.82 18.40
N LEU A 216 9.97 8.07 17.11
CA LEU A 216 9.56 7.05 16.15
C LEU A 216 10.81 6.35 15.61
N GLU A 217 10.93 5.05 15.85
CA GLU A 217 12.08 4.26 15.41
C GLU A 217 11.67 3.19 14.39
N VAL A 218 12.35 3.20 13.23
CA VAL A 218 12.00 2.35 12.08
C VAL A 218 13.22 2.06 11.19
N PRO A 219 13.22 0.95 10.42
CA PRO A 219 12.42 -0.24 10.65
C PRO A 219 13.01 -1.05 11.80
N GLN A 220 12.17 -1.75 12.55
CA GLN A 220 12.65 -2.72 13.53
C GLN A 220 12.94 -4.09 12.86
N HIS A 221 14.02 -4.76 13.27
CA HIS A 221 14.29 -6.18 12.96
C HIS A 221 14.30 -6.54 11.47
N CYS A 222 14.64 -5.58 10.60
CA CYS A 222 14.85 -5.86 9.19
C CYS A 222 16.32 -5.90 8.81
N GLY A 223 16.71 -6.87 7.98
CA GLY A 223 18.08 -7.01 7.50
C GLY A 223 19.05 -7.59 8.52
N ILE A 224 18.55 -8.13 9.65
CA ILE A 224 19.35 -8.66 10.75
C ILE A 224 20.17 -9.89 10.35
N TYR A 225 21.41 -10.01 10.87
CA TYR A 225 22.39 -11.06 10.52
C TYR A 225 21.84 -12.50 10.53
N PHE A 226 21.01 -12.85 11.51
CA PHE A 226 20.42 -14.19 11.63
C PHE A 226 19.48 -14.56 10.47
N HIS A 227 18.91 -13.57 9.79
CA HIS A 227 17.98 -13.75 8.69
C HIS A 227 18.56 -13.29 7.35
N ASN A 228 19.54 -12.38 7.37
CA ASN A 228 20.27 -11.92 6.21
C ASN A 228 21.78 -11.91 6.53
N PRO A 229 22.57 -12.92 6.08
CA PRO A 229 24.02 -12.85 6.22
C PRO A 229 24.47 -11.52 5.60
N HIS A 230 25.44 -10.85 6.23
CA HIS A 230 25.91 -9.47 5.90
C HIS A 230 25.19 -8.31 6.58
N ASN A 231 24.06 -8.52 7.26
CA ASN A 231 23.31 -7.48 7.96
C ASN A 231 22.88 -6.31 7.02
N LYS A 232 22.50 -6.65 5.78
CA LYS A 232 22.30 -5.69 4.67
C LYS A 232 20.83 -5.47 4.32
N PHE A 233 20.61 -4.33 3.67
CA PHE A 233 19.34 -3.85 3.17
C PHE A 233 18.91 -4.64 1.93
N GLY A 234 17.67 -5.14 1.91
CA GLY A 234 17.08 -5.84 0.77
C GLY A 234 15.56 -5.66 0.70
N SER A 235 14.90 -6.48 -0.13
CA SER A 235 13.47 -6.33 -0.47
C SER A 235 12.52 -6.19 0.72
N THR A 236 12.72 -6.95 1.80
CA THR A 236 11.80 -6.94 2.95
C THR A 236 12.04 -5.77 3.91
N CYS A 237 12.97 -4.86 3.60
CA CYS A 237 13.30 -3.73 4.48
C CYS A 237 12.81 -2.38 4.00
N ALA A 238 12.58 -2.19 2.70
CA ALA A 238 12.28 -0.90 2.11
C ALA A 238 10.85 -0.44 2.44
N VAL A 239 10.61 0.06 3.65
CA VAL A 239 9.29 0.51 4.07
C VAL A 239 9.13 1.99 3.81
N GLN A 240 7.94 2.39 3.36
CA GLN A 240 7.56 3.79 3.23
C GLN A 240 6.60 4.13 4.38
N TYR A 241 6.80 5.25 5.06
CA TYR A 241 5.92 5.74 6.11
C TYR A 241 5.20 6.97 5.60
N LEU A 242 3.88 6.88 5.46
CA LEU A 242 3.03 8.00 5.10
C LEU A 242 2.41 8.60 6.36
N PHE A 243 2.61 9.90 6.54
CA PHE A 243 2.03 10.70 7.60
C PHE A 243 0.96 11.65 7.05
N GLU A 244 -0.22 11.59 7.66
CA GLU A 244 -1.31 12.53 7.46
C GLU A 244 -1.74 13.09 8.82
N ASN A 245 -1.52 14.37 9.07
CA ASN A 245 -1.84 15.04 10.32
C ASN A 245 -1.24 14.33 11.55
N VAL A 246 0.06 14.01 11.48
CA VAL A 246 0.81 13.44 12.60
C VAL A 246 1.54 14.56 13.35
N ASP A 247 1.23 14.72 14.63
CA ASP A 247 1.75 15.79 15.48
C ASP A 247 2.90 15.31 16.37
N PHE A 248 4.10 15.85 16.12
CA PHE A 248 5.30 15.64 16.94
C PHE A 248 5.70 16.89 17.75
N THR A 249 4.89 17.95 17.77
CA THR A 249 5.28 19.26 18.33
C THR A 249 5.50 19.25 19.84
N GLU A 250 4.84 18.33 20.56
CA GLU A 250 4.99 18.14 22.00
C GLU A 250 5.96 17.00 22.38
N LEU A 251 6.63 16.40 21.40
CA LEU A 251 7.67 15.41 21.64
C LEU A 251 8.96 16.11 22.07
N ARG A 252 9.45 15.76 23.27
CA ARG A 252 10.66 16.28 23.88
C ARG A 252 11.86 15.46 23.43
N GLY A 253 12.89 16.16 22.95
CA GLY A 253 14.16 15.58 22.53
C GLY A 253 14.70 16.29 21.30
N ASP A 254 15.92 15.94 20.92
CA ASP A 254 16.59 16.55 19.77
C ASP A 254 16.24 15.85 18.45
N GLN A 255 15.57 14.70 18.51
CA GLN A 255 15.24 13.86 17.35
C GLN A 255 13.84 13.28 17.48
N ILE A 256 13.08 13.30 16.38
CA ILE A 256 11.79 12.62 16.27
C ILE A 256 11.92 11.24 15.60
N PHE A 257 12.94 11.04 14.75
CA PHE A 257 13.19 9.78 14.05
C PHE A 257 14.47 9.10 14.50
N HIS A 258 14.45 7.77 14.50
CA HIS A 258 15.62 6.92 14.64
C HIS A 258 15.61 5.82 13.58
N PHE A 259 16.68 5.75 12.79
CA PHE A 259 16.82 4.77 11.73
C PHE A 259 17.44 3.47 12.25
N GLY A 260 16.77 2.34 12.00
CA GLY A 260 17.31 1.00 12.24
C GLY A 260 17.41 0.54 13.70
N PRO A 261 16.34 0.64 14.52
CA PRO A 261 16.34 0.09 15.87
C PRO A 261 16.37 -1.45 15.89
N SER A 262 16.81 -2.04 17.01
CA SER A 262 16.83 -3.50 17.23
C SER A 262 17.53 -4.27 16.10
N ASP A 263 18.74 -3.83 15.74
CA ASP A 263 19.54 -4.30 14.61
C ASP A 263 18.88 -4.12 13.22
N GLY A 264 17.81 -3.35 13.14
CA GLY A 264 17.16 -3.00 11.88
C GLY A 264 18.09 -2.21 10.97
N ASN A 265 17.94 -2.39 9.66
CA ASN A 265 18.78 -1.68 8.70
C ASN A 265 18.42 -0.18 8.64
N PRO A 266 19.37 0.73 8.91
CA PRO A 266 19.08 2.16 8.99
C PRO A 266 19.02 2.86 7.63
N MET A 267 19.27 2.15 6.52
CA MET A 267 19.22 2.72 5.17
C MET A 267 17.80 2.72 4.59
N SER A 268 16.92 1.88 5.13
CA SER A 268 15.74 1.41 4.40
C SER A 268 14.48 2.29 4.46
N PRO A 269 14.16 3.02 5.55
CA PRO A 269 12.85 3.63 5.67
C PRO A 269 12.85 4.99 4.97
N THR A 270 11.75 5.29 4.29
CA THR A 270 11.43 6.62 3.77
C THR A 270 10.24 7.17 4.54
N PHE A 271 10.34 8.38 5.08
CA PHE A 271 9.23 9.11 5.70
C PHE A 271 8.65 10.10 4.69
N ILE A 272 7.32 10.18 4.58
CA ILE A 272 6.61 10.92 3.54
C ILE A 272 5.44 11.66 4.18
N ALA A 273 5.27 12.93 3.85
CA ALA A 273 4.09 13.71 4.22
C ALA A 273 3.72 14.70 3.13
N SER A 274 2.42 14.98 2.97
CA SER A 274 1.93 16.06 2.11
C SER A 274 1.63 17.35 2.90
N ASP A 275 1.65 17.29 4.22
CA ASP A 275 1.27 18.34 5.16
C ASP A 275 2.41 18.72 6.12
N ASN A 276 2.08 19.30 7.29
CA ASN A 276 3.05 19.78 8.27
C ASN A 276 3.55 18.68 9.23
N SER A 277 3.23 17.41 9.01
CA SER A 277 3.64 16.31 9.91
C SER A 277 5.16 16.22 10.11
N ILE A 278 5.93 16.65 9.10
CA ILE A 278 7.40 16.77 9.17
C ILE A 278 7.84 18.20 8.86
N ASP A 279 7.20 19.18 9.52
CA ASP A 279 7.51 20.62 9.43
C ASP A 279 7.41 21.18 8.00
N GLY A 280 6.51 20.62 7.19
CA GLY A 280 6.25 21.03 5.82
C GLY A 280 7.15 20.37 4.77
N HIS A 281 8.13 19.56 5.20
CA HIS A 281 8.95 18.77 4.30
C HIS A 281 8.13 17.67 3.62
N LYS A 282 8.53 17.27 2.42
CA LYS A 282 7.82 16.20 1.68
C LYS A 282 8.30 14.81 2.01
N GLN A 283 9.60 14.66 2.21
CA GLN A 283 10.17 13.37 2.52
C GLN A 283 11.50 13.46 3.27
N VAL A 284 11.75 12.43 4.07
CA VAL A 284 13.03 12.22 4.75
C VAL A 284 13.51 10.80 4.48
N ILE A 285 14.76 10.66 4.05
CA ILE A 285 15.46 9.37 3.93
C ILE A 285 16.67 9.33 4.87
N SER A 286 17.28 8.16 5.00
CA SER A 286 18.48 7.98 5.82
C SER A 286 19.62 8.89 5.39
N GLY A 287 20.25 9.59 6.35
CA GLY A 287 21.44 10.41 6.08
C GLY A 287 22.68 9.63 5.67
N ARG A 288 22.61 8.30 5.75
CA ARG A 288 23.67 7.40 5.28
C ARG A 288 23.64 7.19 3.77
N LEU A 289 22.58 7.59 3.08
CA LEU A 289 22.48 7.61 1.61
C LEU A 289 23.03 8.95 1.07
N ASP A 290 24.29 9.24 1.38
CA ASP A 290 24.91 10.55 1.14
C ASP A 290 24.95 10.98 -0.33
N GLY A 291 24.93 10.04 -1.28
CA GLY A 291 24.76 10.34 -2.71
C GLY A 291 23.48 11.12 -3.03
N PHE A 292 22.42 10.98 -2.23
CA PHE A 292 21.19 11.75 -2.41
C PHE A 292 21.35 13.24 -2.06
N LEU A 293 22.44 13.67 -1.40
CA LEU A 293 22.76 15.09 -1.24
C LEU A 293 23.06 15.79 -2.57
N LYS A 294 23.33 15.02 -3.63
CA LYS A 294 23.51 15.54 -4.99
C LYS A 294 22.22 15.62 -5.79
N VAL A 295 21.14 15.01 -5.31
CA VAL A 295 19.82 15.12 -5.95
C VAL A 295 19.30 16.54 -5.69
N PRO A 296 18.75 17.25 -6.70
CA PRO A 296 18.27 18.61 -6.54
C PRO A 296 17.29 18.75 -5.39
N ASN A 297 17.43 19.82 -4.59
CA ASN A 297 16.58 20.13 -3.44
C ASN A 297 16.61 19.10 -2.29
N CYS A 298 17.59 18.19 -2.27
CA CYS A 298 17.90 17.39 -1.10
C CYS A 298 18.97 18.07 -0.24
N SER A 299 18.80 18.04 1.08
CA SER A 299 19.72 18.65 2.04
C SER A 299 19.74 17.90 3.38
N GLY A 300 20.82 18.06 4.13
CA GLY A 300 21.02 17.39 5.40
C GLY A 300 22.50 17.19 5.71
N PRO A 301 22.84 16.39 6.73
CA PRO A 301 21.93 15.71 7.65
C PRO A 301 21.17 16.68 8.58
N VAL A 302 19.89 16.42 8.83
CA VAL A 302 19.06 17.22 9.75
C VAL A 302 18.88 16.49 11.08
N LYS A 303 19.40 17.07 12.17
CA LYS A 303 19.42 16.43 13.50
C LYS A 303 18.03 16.00 13.98
N LYS A 304 17.02 16.88 13.83
CA LYS A 304 15.62 16.63 14.21
C LYS A 304 15.09 15.33 13.60
N TYR A 305 15.45 15.02 12.37
CA TYR A 305 14.99 13.81 11.69
C TYR A 305 16.02 12.68 11.76
N GLY A 306 16.68 12.49 12.90
CA GLY A 306 17.60 11.37 13.06
C GLY A 306 18.87 11.47 12.22
N ASN A 307 19.31 12.71 11.89
CA ASN A 307 20.35 12.99 10.89
C ASN A 307 19.96 12.56 9.46
N GLY A 308 18.66 12.54 9.14
CA GLY A 308 18.16 12.22 7.80
C GLY A 308 18.47 13.29 6.75
N ILE A 309 18.34 12.91 5.48
CA ILE A 309 18.33 13.83 4.34
C ILE A 309 16.88 14.17 4.04
N VAL A 310 16.60 15.47 4.00
CA VAL A 310 15.30 16.04 3.65
C VAL A 310 15.32 16.41 2.18
N CYS A 311 14.28 16.05 1.44
CA CYS A 311 14.21 16.35 0.01
C CYS A 311 12.91 17.08 -0.33
N GLU A 312 13.04 18.28 -0.91
CA GLU A 312 11.91 19.11 -1.31
C GLU A 312 11.60 18.98 -2.80
N GLY A 313 10.34 18.71 -3.15
CA GLY A 313 9.91 18.65 -4.55
C GLY A 313 10.51 17.49 -5.37
N GLN A 314 11.24 16.58 -4.73
CA GLN A 314 11.63 15.29 -5.30
C GLN A 314 10.73 14.21 -4.70
N ASN A 315 10.37 13.22 -5.49
CA ASN A 315 9.64 12.06 -5.00
C ASN A 315 10.59 10.85 -5.01
N ILE A 316 11.05 10.46 -3.83
CA ILE A 316 11.83 9.23 -3.65
C ILE A 316 10.86 8.11 -3.29
N ARG A 317 11.00 6.98 -3.95
CA ARG A 317 10.16 5.79 -3.74
C ARG A 317 11.02 4.55 -3.61
N ARG A 318 10.42 3.52 -3.02
CA ARG A 318 10.96 2.17 -3.08
C ARG A 318 10.88 1.59 -4.49
N LEU A 319 11.97 0.97 -4.91
CA LEU A 319 12.02 -0.07 -5.93
C LEU A 319 12.34 -1.42 -5.27
N THR A 320 11.48 -2.42 -5.47
CA THR A 320 11.72 -3.81 -5.04
C THR A 320 11.84 -4.72 -6.26
N ILE A 321 12.77 -5.66 -6.23
CA ILE A 321 12.95 -6.69 -7.26
C ILE A 321 12.81 -8.04 -6.60
N PHE A 322 11.66 -8.70 -6.75
CA PHE A 322 11.46 -10.07 -6.26
C PHE A 322 12.04 -11.07 -7.25
N SER A 323 12.97 -11.88 -6.77
CA SER A 323 13.75 -12.76 -7.63
C SER A 323 14.36 -13.91 -6.84
N PRO A 324 14.83 -14.99 -7.50
CA PRO A 324 15.93 -15.77 -6.94
C PRO A 324 17.17 -14.88 -6.75
N SER A 325 18.11 -15.29 -5.89
CA SER A 325 19.39 -14.58 -5.76
C SER A 325 20.13 -14.56 -7.10
N MET A 326 20.41 -13.38 -7.65
CA MET A 326 21.25 -13.18 -8.83
C MET A 326 22.74 -13.06 -8.48
N GLY A 327 23.11 -13.45 -7.25
CA GLY A 327 24.32 -13.04 -6.56
C GLY A 327 23.95 -12.40 -5.22
N ASP A 328 24.89 -12.30 -4.29
CA ASP A 328 24.65 -11.58 -3.03
C ASP A 328 24.53 -10.07 -3.25
N GLU A 329 25.07 -9.57 -4.36
CA GLU A 329 25.10 -8.17 -4.73
C GLU A 329 24.76 -8.00 -6.22
N ILE A 330 23.98 -6.95 -6.53
CA ILE A 330 23.85 -6.34 -7.86
C ILE A 330 24.12 -4.85 -7.75
N LYS A 331 24.27 -4.13 -8.86
CA LYS A 331 24.55 -2.68 -8.82
C LYS A 331 23.46 -1.86 -9.47
N ILE A 332 23.28 -0.64 -8.96
CA ILE A 332 22.53 0.42 -9.61
C ILE A 332 23.41 1.65 -9.78
N SER A 333 23.18 2.39 -10.86
CA SER A 333 23.74 3.72 -11.07
C SER A 333 22.64 4.66 -11.56
N GLY A 334 22.77 5.93 -11.20
CA GLY A 334 21.78 6.97 -11.46
C GLY A 334 21.77 8.02 -10.34
N PRO A 335 20.81 8.96 -10.36
CA PRO A 335 20.70 10.01 -9.35
C PRO A 335 20.65 9.45 -7.93
N GLY A 336 21.54 9.93 -7.06
CA GLY A 336 21.66 9.48 -5.68
C GLY A 336 22.72 8.41 -5.44
N TYR A 337 23.35 7.87 -6.49
CA TYR A 337 24.35 6.79 -6.41
C TYR A 337 25.69 7.13 -7.05
N ASP A 338 25.89 8.38 -7.49
CA ASP A 338 27.10 8.85 -8.14
C ASP A 338 28.20 9.26 -7.13
N VAL A 339 28.41 8.48 -6.08
CA VAL A 339 29.40 8.73 -5.03
C VAL A 339 30.32 7.53 -4.83
N SER A 340 31.42 7.74 -4.11
CA SER A 340 32.28 6.62 -3.72
C SER A 340 31.59 5.72 -2.69
N PRO A 341 31.71 4.38 -2.82
CA PRO A 341 31.09 3.46 -1.88
C PRO A 341 31.70 3.60 -0.49
N ASN A 342 30.83 3.72 0.52
CA ASN A 342 31.19 3.65 1.92
C ASN A 342 31.00 2.22 2.43
N TRP A 343 32.10 1.52 2.68
CA TRP A 343 32.09 0.11 3.11
C TRP A 343 31.87 -0.10 4.61
N ASP A 344 31.82 0.97 5.40
CA ASP A 344 31.61 0.86 6.84
C ASP A 344 30.26 0.22 7.15
N HIS A 345 30.22 -0.59 8.21
CA HIS A 345 28.96 -1.10 8.73
C HIS A 345 28.14 0.07 9.32
N PRO A 346 26.82 0.16 9.06
CA PRO A 346 25.95 -0.73 8.29
C PRO A 346 25.79 -0.39 6.78
N VAL A 347 26.47 0.64 6.26
CA VAL A 347 26.28 1.16 4.88
C VAL A 347 26.64 0.13 3.81
N GLY A 348 27.85 -0.44 3.87
CA GLY A 348 28.31 -1.48 2.95
C GLY A 348 28.10 -1.18 1.46
N GLY A 349 28.44 0.02 1.02
CA GLY A 349 28.34 0.44 -0.39
C GLY A 349 26.94 0.84 -0.86
N THR A 350 25.90 0.63 -0.04
CA THR A 350 24.50 0.95 -0.43
C THR A 350 24.32 2.42 -0.84
N ASN A 351 25.11 3.32 -0.25
CA ASN A 351 25.13 4.75 -0.58
C ASN A 351 25.58 5.04 -2.03
N ALA A 352 26.35 4.11 -2.64
CA ALA A 352 26.87 4.20 -4.00
C ALA A 352 26.29 3.10 -4.91
N GLY A 353 25.10 2.59 -4.58
CA GLY A 353 24.35 1.71 -5.47
C GLY A 353 24.71 0.23 -5.42
N HIS A 354 25.43 -0.23 -4.39
CA HIS A 354 25.60 -1.66 -4.13
C HIS A 354 24.35 -2.21 -3.44
N ILE A 355 23.58 -3.05 -4.14
CA ILE A 355 22.29 -3.59 -3.67
C ILE A 355 22.44 -5.04 -3.25
N TRP A 356 22.00 -5.34 -2.04
CA TRP A 356 22.19 -6.65 -1.45
C TRP A 356 20.93 -7.51 -1.56
N TYR A 357 21.14 -8.81 -1.78
CA TYR A 357 20.04 -9.77 -1.80
C TYR A 357 19.51 -10.00 -0.38
N ASP A 358 18.18 -9.97 -0.24
CA ASP A 358 17.53 -10.32 1.01
C ASP A 358 17.38 -11.84 1.15
N HIS A 359 18.12 -12.43 2.08
CA HIS A 359 17.99 -13.85 2.39
C HIS A 359 16.87 -14.16 3.38
N SER A 360 16.24 -13.15 3.99
CA SER A 360 15.17 -13.35 4.95
C SER A 360 13.89 -13.80 4.24
N HIS A 361 13.13 -14.72 4.84
CA HIS A 361 11.84 -15.15 4.28
C HIS A 361 10.77 -14.07 4.52
N GLY A 362 9.68 -14.08 3.75
CA GLY A 362 8.47 -13.29 4.02
C GLY A 362 7.86 -13.54 5.42
N SER A 363 6.98 -12.66 5.88
CA SER A 363 6.45 -12.63 7.26
C SER A 363 5.44 -13.72 7.60
N SER A 364 4.73 -14.26 6.61
CA SER A 364 3.64 -15.21 6.83
C SER A 364 3.98 -16.69 6.58
N GLY A 365 5.13 -16.98 5.93
CA GLY A 365 5.64 -18.35 5.75
C GLY A 365 4.79 -19.28 4.87
N HIS A 366 4.01 -18.73 3.92
CA HIS A 366 3.08 -19.52 3.09
C HIS A 366 3.65 -20.08 1.78
N VAL A 367 2.91 -21.06 1.25
CA VAL A 367 3.29 -22.00 0.18
C VAL A 367 2.86 -21.58 -1.24
N ASP A 368 2.14 -20.46 -1.36
CA ASP A 368 1.57 -19.95 -2.61
C ASP A 368 2.41 -18.86 -3.29
N HIS A 369 3.47 -18.37 -2.64
CA HIS A 369 4.44 -17.46 -3.26
C HIS A 369 5.43 -18.19 -4.20
N LYS A 370 5.79 -17.53 -5.30
CA LYS A 370 6.93 -17.88 -6.16
C LYS A 370 8.22 -17.32 -5.58
N TYR A 371 8.22 -16.05 -5.20
CA TYR A 371 9.35 -15.40 -4.54
C TYR A 371 8.89 -14.61 -3.33
N THR A 372 9.64 -14.73 -2.23
CA THR A 372 9.43 -13.97 -0.98
C THR A 372 10.64 -13.12 -0.61
N LYS A 373 11.58 -13.02 -1.56
CA LYS A 373 12.94 -12.51 -1.39
C LYS A 373 13.34 -11.71 -2.61
N GLY A 374 14.43 -10.96 -2.47
CA GLY A 374 14.89 -10.09 -3.54
C GLY A 374 15.65 -8.86 -3.06
N TYR A 375 15.75 -7.89 -3.95
CA TYR A 375 16.51 -6.65 -3.75
C TYR A 375 15.56 -5.49 -3.43
N GLY A 376 16.04 -4.50 -2.68
CA GLY A 376 15.29 -3.29 -2.35
C GLY A 376 16.19 -2.08 -2.50
N ILE A 377 15.68 -0.99 -3.06
CA ILE A 377 16.41 0.27 -3.24
C ILE A 377 15.50 1.50 -3.28
N HIS A 378 16.09 2.68 -3.17
CA HIS A 378 15.43 3.97 -3.32
C HIS A 378 15.68 4.51 -4.72
N VAL A 379 14.67 5.10 -5.33
CA VAL A 379 14.77 5.72 -6.65
C VAL A 379 14.04 7.05 -6.64
N VAL A 380 14.56 8.04 -7.37
CA VAL A 380 13.88 9.30 -7.64
C VAL A 380 12.95 9.08 -8.82
N LEU A 381 11.67 9.45 -8.68
CA LEU A 381 10.68 9.31 -9.74
C LEU A 381 10.99 10.22 -10.93
N GLY A 382 10.64 9.75 -12.14
CA GLY A 382 10.89 10.43 -13.41
C GLY A 382 12.31 10.25 -13.95
N GLU A 383 13.23 9.75 -13.12
CA GLU A 383 14.63 9.55 -13.47
C GLU A 383 14.90 8.21 -14.15
N THR A 384 16.11 8.08 -14.68
CA THR A 384 16.62 6.85 -15.32
C THR A 384 17.72 6.23 -14.48
N TYR A 385 17.64 4.92 -14.28
CA TYR A 385 18.62 4.14 -13.54
C TYR A 385 19.11 2.97 -14.36
N ARG A 386 20.41 2.66 -14.26
CA ARG A 386 20.98 1.44 -14.84
C ARG A 386 21.22 0.42 -13.75
N ILE A 387 20.72 -0.80 -13.94
CA ILE A 387 20.94 -1.94 -13.05
C ILE A 387 21.82 -2.95 -13.77
N SER A 388 22.98 -3.24 -13.19
CA SER A 388 24.01 -4.11 -13.77
C SER A 388 24.34 -5.28 -12.87
N ASP A 389 25.25 -6.15 -13.34
CA ASP A 389 25.63 -7.41 -12.68
C ASP A 389 24.44 -8.37 -12.49
N LEU A 390 23.42 -8.24 -13.34
CA LEU A 390 22.25 -9.11 -13.35
C LEU A 390 22.63 -10.51 -13.83
N GLN A 391 21.91 -11.53 -13.34
CA GLN A 391 22.09 -12.93 -13.76
C GLN A 391 20.75 -13.60 -14.03
N TRP A 392 20.61 -14.24 -15.19
CA TRP A 392 19.35 -14.91 -15.51
C TRP A 392 19.24 -16.30 -14.88
N LYS A 393 18.52 -16.37 -13.74
CA LYS A 393 18.22 -17.65 -13.07
C LYS A 393 16.81 -18.15 -13.35
N ASP A 394 15.83 -17.26 -13.26
CA ASP A 394 14.40 -17.47 -13.53
C ASP A 394 13.77 -16.10 -13.88
N ASP A 395 12.45 -16.01 -14.00
CA ASP A 395 11.74 -14.73 -14.04
C ASP A 395 12.01 -13.89 -12.78
N ILE A 396 11.85 -12.57 -12.91
CA ILE A 396 11.89 -11.62 -11.79
C ILE A 396 10.71 -10.66 -11.88
N PHE A 397 10.34 -10.06 -10.76
CA PHE A 397 9.20 -9.15 -10.66
C PHE A 397 9.62 -7.84 -10.04
N PHE A 398 9.40 -6.75 -10.77
CA PHE A 398 9.67 -5.41 -10.30
C PHE A 398 8.43 -4.83 -9.62
N GLN A 399 8.64 -4.04 -8.58
CA GLN A 399 7.61 -3.26 -7.91
C GLN A 399 8.14 -1.87 -7.59
N LEU A 400 7.56 -0.84 -8.20
CA LEU A 400 7.77 0.55 -7.83
C LEU A 400 6.67 1.00 -6.87
N SER A 401 7.02 1.25 -5.61
CA SER A 401 6.11 1.77 -4.58
C SER A 401 4.73 1.07 -4.51
N ASP A 402 3.76 1.76 -3.92
CA ASP A 402 2.39 1.30 -3.71
C ASP A 402 1.41 2.26 -4.43
N PRO A 403 0.47 1.76 -5.26
CA PRO A 403 -0.48 2.61 -6.00
C PRO A 403 -1.26 3.58 -5.09
N GLU A 404 -1.63 3.10 -3.91
CA GLU A 404 -2.40 3.86 -2.93
C GLU A 404 -1.62 5.07 -2.38
N LEU A 405 -0.30 4.95 -2.21
CA LEU A 405 0.53 6.09 -1.81
C LEU A 405 0.47 7.19 -2.88
N ALA A 406 0.55 6.80 -4.16
CA ALA A 406 0.43 7.75 -5.27
C ALA A 406 -0.96 8.39 -5.31
N ASP A 407 -2.02 7.63 -5.03
CA ASP A 407 -3.40 8.15 -4.94
C ASP A 407 -3.56 9.19 -3.84
N VAL A 408 -3.08 8.92 -2.62
CA VAL A 408 -3.17 9.85 -1.49
C VAL A 408 -2.39 11.14 -1.75
N LEU A 409 -1.25 11.03 -2.43
CA LEU A 409 -0.44 12.19 -2.81
C LEU A 409 -0.97 12.92 -4.05
N GLY A 410 -2.04 12.44 -4.69
CA GLY A 410 -2.64 13.04 -5.87
C GLY A 410 -1.81 12.88 -7.15
N ASN A 411 -0.89 11.92 -7.18
CA ASN A 411 0.01 11.68 -8.30
C ASN A 411 -0.50 10.54 -9.19
N THR A 412 -0.85 10.85 -10.44
CA THR A 412 -1.42 9.86 -11.37
C THR A 412 -0.38 9.16 -12.25
N ASP A 413 0.82 9.72 -12.41
CA ASP A 413 1.89 9.17 -13.28
C ASP A 413 3.25 9.15 -12.55
N GLU A 414 3.39 8.28 -11.56
CA GLU A 414 4.67 7.99 -10.91
C GLU A 414 5.37 6.81 -11.62
N TYR A 415 6.59 7.03 -12.11
CA TYR A 415 7.37 6.04 -12.84
C TYR A 415 8.89 6.23 -12.67
N VAL A 416 9.66 5.22 -13.08
CA VAL A 416 11.10 5.31 -13.36
C VAL A 416 11.42 4.59 -14.66
N ASN A 417 12.50 4.99 -15.32
CA ASN A 417 13.05 4.22 -16.45
C ASN A 417 14.23 3.38 -15.95
N LEU A 418 14.28 2.12 -16.36
CA LEU A 418 15.37 1.20 -16.02
C LEU A 418 16.10 0.75 -17.28
N GLU A 419 17.43 0.83 -17.24
CA GLU A 419 18.33 0.14 -18.16
C GLU A 419 18.86 -1.11 -17.48
N LEU A 420 18.43 -2.28 -17.92
CA LEU A 420 18.84 -3.57 -17.36
C LEU A 420 20.04 -4.09 -18.17
N GLU A 421 21.14 -4.40 -17.48
CA GLU A 421 22.39 -4.86 -18.10
C GLU A 421 22.79 -6.26 -17.63
N MET A 422 23.08 -7.16 -18.57
CA MET A 422 23.53 -8.53 -18.34
C MET A 422 24.47 -8.95 -19.47
N ASP A 423 25.67 -9.44 -19.12
CA ASP A 423 26.69 -9.92 -20.07
C ASP A 423 26.97 -8.96 -21.24
N GLY A 424 26.92 -7.65 -20.98
CA GLY A 424 27.17 -6.59 -21.97
C GLY A 424 25.98 -6.24 -22.88
N PHE A 425 24.85 -6.95 -22.77
CA PHE A 425 23.59 -6.56 -23.38
C PHE A 425 22.83 -5.60 -22.48
N VAL A 426 22.04 -4.71 -23.08
CA VAL A 426 21.21 -3.73 -22.35
C VAL A 426 19.81 -3.72 -22.94
N GLU A 427 18.81 -3.78 -22.07
CA GLU A 427 17.39 -3.60 -22.41
C GLU A 427 16.82 -2.46 -21.57
N SER A 428 15.94 -1.66 -22.16
CA SER A 428 15.28 -0.54 -21.47
C SER A 428 13.81 -0.85 -21.21
N CYS A 429 13.30 -0.40 -20.09
CA CYS A 429 11.88 -0.50 -19.74
C CYS A 429 11.42 0.68 -18.88
N ARG A 430 10.13 0.95 -18.88
CA ARG A 430 9.48 1.86 -17.95
C ARG A 430 8.76 1.06 -16.87
N LEU A 431 9.01 1.42 -15.62
CA LEU A 431 8.34 0.84 -14.46
C LEU A 431 7.40 1.87 -13.84
N SER A 432 6.13 1.54 -13.67
CA SER A 432 5.12 2.44 -13.09
C SER A 432 4.63 1.96 -11.73
N VAL A 433 4.25 2.90 -10.85
CA VAL A 433 3.52 2.54 -9.62
C VAL A 433 2.16 1.91 -9.90
N ARG A 434 1.62 2.09 -11.11
CA ARG A 434 0.29 1.62 -11.53
C ARG A 434 0.28 0.19 -12.07
N GLU A 435 1.42 -0.48 -12.09
CA GLU A 435 1.47 -1.90 -12.41
C GLU A 435 0.57 -2.71 -11.47
N SER A 436 0.02 -3.81 -11.98
CA SER A 436 -0.88 -4.64 -11.19
C SER A 436 -0.22 -5.05 -9.87
N ARG A 437 -1.05 -5.11 -8.83
CA ARG A 437 -0.68 -5.69 -7.53
C ARG A 437 -1.40 -7.02 -7.29
N ASP A 438 -2.11 -7.53 -8.29
CA ASP A 438 -2.66 -8.87 -8.24
C ASP A 438 -1.49 -9.86 -8.15
N TRP A 439 -1.59 -10.79 -7.21
CA TRP A 439 -0.56 -11.73 -6.81
C TRP A 439 0.70 -11.08 -6.22
N HIS A 440 0.66 -9.81 -5.84
CA HIS A 440 1.75 -9.16 -5.13
C HIS A 440 1.28 -8.75 -3.73
N ASN A 441 2.09 -9.04 -2.71
CA ASN A 441 1.92 -8.47 -1.38
C ASN A 441 3.28 -8.22 -0.73
N ALA A 442 3.27 -7.69 0.50
CA ALA A 442 4.51 -7.31 1.19
C ALA A 442 5.44 -8.50 1.52
N ASP A 443 4.92 -9.73 1.48
CA ASP A 443 5.68 -10.95 1.71
C ASP A 443 6.29 -11.55 0.44
N GLY A 444 5.83 -11.11 -0.74
CA GLY A 444 6.30 -11.64 -1.99
C GLY A 444 5.29 -11.61 -3.12
N VAL A 445 5.62 -12.39 -4.14
CA VAL A 445 4.88 -12.51 -5.39
C VAL A 445 4.37 -13.94 -5.55
N GLY A 446 3.09 -14.10 -5.85
CA GLY A 446 2.39 -15.35 -6.13
C GLY A 446 2.86 -16.00 -7.44
N LYS A 447 2.55 -17.29 -7.62
CA LYS A 447 3.00 -18.05 -8.80
C LYS A 447 2.36 -17.59 -10.10
N GLU A 448 1.18 -17.01 -9.99
CA GLU A 448 0.34 -16.59 -11.10
C GLU A 448 0.47 -15.09 -11.46
N ALA A 449 1.37 -14.36 -10.78
CA ALA A 449 1.58 -12.94 -11.01
C ALA A 449 1.98 -12.61 -12.44
N GLU A 450 1.41 -11.57 -13.03
CA GLU A 450 1.77 -11.16 -14.40
C GLU A 450 3.17 -10.52 -14.44
N LEU A 451 3.83 -10.63 -15.59
CA LEU A 451 5.12 -9.99 -15.80
C LEU A 451 4.91 -8.55 -16.25
N SER A 452 5.58 -7.62 -15.60
CA SER A 452 5.62 -6.22 -16.04
C SER A 452 6.51 -6.02 -17.26
N GLU A 453 6.48 -4.81 -17.83
CA GLU A 453 7.37 -4.41 -18.93
C GLU A 453 8.83 -4.69 -18.59
N CYS A 454 9.26 -4.33 -17.38
CA CYS A 454 10.63 -4.58 -16.92
C CYS A 454 10.94 -6.05 -16.68
N SER A 455 9.97 -6.85 -16.22
CA SER A 455 10.13 -8.30 -16.12
C SER A 455 10.31 -8.94 -17.51
N LEU A 456 9.59 -8.47 -18.52
CA LEU A 456 9.72 -8.92 -19.90
C LEU A 456 11.07 -8.48 -20.51
N ALA A 457 11.49 -7.23 -20.28
CA ALA A 457 12.80 -6.74 -20.70
C ALA A 457 13.93 -7.58 -20.11
N PHE A 458 13.87 -7.93 -18.81
CA PHE A 458 14.82 -8.84 -18.18
C PHE A 458 14.85 -10.23 -18.83
N ARG A 459 13.69 -10.77 -19.19
CA ARG A 459 13.61 -12.07 -19.87
C ARG A 459 14.24 -12.01 -21.27
N THR A 460 13.96 -10.96 -22.04
CA THR A 460 14.60 -10.70 -23.34
C THR A 460 16.12 -10.64 -23.19
N LEU A 461 16.58 -9.89 -22.18
CA LEU A 461 17.99 -9.76 -21.86
C LEU A 461 18.64 -11.11 -21.52
N GLY A 462 18.00 -11.95 -20.71
CA GLY A 462 18.47 -13.29 -20.41
C GLY A 462 18.59 -14.19 -21.65
N TYR A 463 17.64 -14.09 -22.58
CA TYR A 463 17.71 -14.79 -23.86
C TYR A 463 18.91 -14.32 -24.69
N LEU A 464 19.13 -13.00 -24.79
CA LEU A 464 20.28 -12.44 -25.51
C LEU A 464 21.62 -12.91 -24.91
N ALA A 465 21.73 -12.89 -23.59
CA ALA A 465 22.95 -13.27 -22.87
C ALA A 465 23.29 -14.76 -23.01
N THR A 466 22.29 -15.64 -22.97
CA THR A 466 22.51 -17.10 -22.92
C THR A 466 22.25 -17.84 -24.23
N GLY A 467 21.63 -17.18 -25.22
CA GLY A 467 21.20 -17.78 -26.49
C GLY A 467 20.13 -18.88 -26.35
N THR A 468 19.56 -19.08 -25.15
CA THR A 468 18.66 -20.19 -24.85
C THR A 468 17.33 -19.68 -24.32
N HIS A 469 16.21 -20.14 -24.88
CA HIS A 469 14.92 -19.91 -24.23
C HIS A 469 14.78 -20.85 -23.02
N LYS A 470 14.81 -20.30 -21.80
CA LYS A 470 14.35 -21.05 -20.63
C LYS A 470 12.82 -21.05 -20.61
N THR A 471 12.22 -22.23 -20.59
CA THR A 471 10.81 -22.39 -20.24
C THR A 471 10.67 -22.07 -18.76
N THR A 472 10.15 -20.90 -18.42
CA THR A 472 9.91 -20.55 -17.01
C THR A 472 8.65 -21.25 -16.52
N THR A 473 8.61 -21.58 -15.23
CA THR A 473 7.48 -22.30 -14.64
C THR A 473 6.29 -21.36 -14.54
N THR A 474 5.33 -21.58 -15.43
CA THR A 474 3.92 -21.21 -15.33
C THR A 474 3.65 -19.78 -14.86
N THR A 475 3.91 -18.82 -15.74
CA THR A 475 3.40 -17.47 -15.59
C THR A 475 2.78 -17.07 -16.93
N LYS A 476 1.48 -16.76 -16.96
CA LYS A 476 0.87 -16.23 -18.18
C LYS A 476 1.61 -14.95 -18.51
N ALA A 477 2.28 -14.91 -19.66
CA ALA A 477 2.66 -13.61 -20.22
C ALA A 477 1.36 -12.80 -20.35
N PRO A 478 1.38 -11.48 -20.08
CA PRO A 478 0.21 -10.65 -20.34
C PRO A 478 -0.25 -10.95 -21.76
N THR A 479 -1.49 -11.40 -21.92
CA THR A 479 -2.07 -11.57 -23.26
C THR A 479 -1.95 -10.21 -23.91
N THR A 480 -1.15 -10.12 -24.96
CA THR A 480 -1.03 -8.90 -25.76
C THR A 480 -2.44 -8.35 -25.97
N PRO A 481 -2.72 -7.10 -25.56
CA PRO A 481 -4.03 -6.53 -25.77
C PRO A 481 -4.38 -6.65 -27.25
N PRO A 482 -5.61 -7.06 -27.60
CA PRO A 482 -5.98 -7.19 -28.98
C PRO A 482 -5.78 -5.81 -29.67
N PRO A 483 -5.22 -5.78 -30.89
CA PRO A 483 -4.87 -4.52 -31.57
C PRO A 483 -6.11 -3.63 -31.81
N THR A 484 -7.30 -4.22 -31.73
CA THR A 484 -8.60 -3.58 -31.85
C THR A 484 -9.60 -4.29 -30.94
N GLY A 485 -10.58 -3.56 -30.41
CA GLY A 485 -11.71 -4.13 -29.70
C GLY A 485 -12.97 -3.30 -29.87
N ASP A 486 -14.10 -3.84 -29.42
CA ASP A 486 -15.43 -3.26 -29.64
C ASP A 486 -15.88 -2.45 -28.42
N CYS A 487 -15.84 -1.12 -28.56
CA CYS A 487 -16.37 -0.16 -27.59
C CYS A 487 -17.74 0.40 -28.00
N SER A 488 -18.38 -0.12 -29.06
CA SER A 488 -19.62 0.43 -29.63
C SER A 488 -20.81 0.45 -28.66
N LYS A 489 -20.78 -0.42 -27.64
CA LYS A 489 -21.79 -0.49 -26.58
C LYS A 489 -21.69 0.66 -25.56
N CYS A 490 -20.60 1.43 -25.61
CA CYS A 490 -20.26 2.49 -24.68
C CYS A 490 -20.28 3.86 -25.35
N GLY A 491 -21.46 4.31 -25.78
CA GLY A 491 -21.65 5.53 -26.58
C GLY A 491 -20.67 6.67 -26.24
N GLY A 492 -19.76 6.97 -27.18
CA GLY A 492 -18.70 7.98 -27.04
C GLY A 492 -17.34 7.45 -26.55
N ALA A 493 -17.18 6.13 -26.40
CA ALA A 493 -15.90 5.51 -26.08
C ALA A 493 -15.26 4.83 -27.29
N GLU A 494 -13.94 4.97 -27.39
CA GLU A 494 -13.12 4.36 -28.44
C GLU A 494 -12.13 3.35 -27.84
N TRP A 495 -11.71 2.40 -28.65
CA TRP A 495 -10.68 1.44 -28.25
C TRP A 495 -9.32 2.13 -28.16
N ASP A 496 -8.69 2.04 -26.98
CA ASP A 496 -7.39 2.61 -26.71
C ASP A 496 -6.54 1.61 -25.93
N VAL A 497 -5.54 1.02 -26.59
CA VAL A 497 -4.61 0.08 -25.95
C VAL A 497 -3.87 0.71 -24.77
N ARG A 498 -3.74 2.03 -24.73
CA ARG A 498 -3.13 2.76 -23.61
C ARG A 498 -3.98 2.72 -22.33
N CYS A 499 -5.23 2.29 -22.42
CA CYS A 499 -6.09 2.04 -21.25
C CYS A 499 -5.82 0.71 -20.55
N GLU A 500 -4.79 -0.04 -20.95
CA GLU A 500 -4.35 -1.25 -20.26
C GLU A 500 -4.17 -1.06 -18.76
N HIS A 501 -3.60 0.09 -18.39
CA HIS A 501 -3.26 0.47 -17.03
C HIS A 501 -4.17 1.58 -16.48
N GLY A 502 -5.34 1.79 -17.09
CA GLY A 502 -6.28 2.85 -16.71
C GLY A 502 -5.92 4.22 -17.30
N GLY A 503 -6.44 5.29 -16.68
CA GLY A 503 -6.33 6.67 -17.15
C GLY A 503 -7.68 7.38 -17.29
N VAL A 504 -7.66 8.69 -17.53
CA VAL A 504 -8.89 9.50 -17.71
C VAL A 504 -9.70 8.95 -18.88
N GLY A 505 -10.97 8.61 -18.63
CA GLY A 505 -11.87 8.03 -19.61
C GLY A 505 -11.75 6.52 -19.80
N CYS A 506 -10.71 5.87 -19.30
CA CYS A 506 -10.50 4.42 -19.46
C CYS A 506 -11.52 3.57 -18.71
N SER A 507 -11.64 2.31 -19.14
CA SER A 507 -12.64 1.37 -18.65
C SER A 507 -14.07 1.88 -18.85
N ALA A 508 -14.34 2.53 -19.99
CA ALA A 508 -15.67 3.00 -20.34
C ALA A 508 -16.69 1.86 -20.26
N CYS A 509 -17.75 2.08 -19.48
CA CYS A 509 -18.75 1.07 -19.05
C CYS A 509 -18.17 -0.26 -18.53
N GLY A 510 -17.01 -0.22 -17.87
CA GLY A 510 -16.36 -1.41 -17.31
C GLY A 510 -15.67 -2.30 -18.34
N ILE A 511 -15.55 -1.86 -19.60
CA ILE A 511 -14.86 -2.61 -20.64
C ILE A 511 -13.39 -2.20 -20.67
N LYS A 512 -12.49 -3.15 -20.37
CA LYS A 512 -11.04 -2.94 -20.42
C LYS A 512 -10.63 -2.44 -21.81
N TYR A 513 -9.71 -1.48 -21.86
CA TYR A 513 -9.22 -0.80 -23.07
C TYR A 513 -10.19 0.16 -23.78
N CYS A 514 -11.44 0.35 -23.31
CA CYS A 514 -12.32 1.38 -23.85
C CYS A 514 -12.12 2.71 -23.13
N ARG A 515 -12.03 3.82 -23.89
CA ARG A 515 -11.78 5.17 -23.40
C ARG A 515 -12.85 6.16 -23.85
N PHE A 516 -13.50 6.88 -22.95
CA PHE A 516 -14.24 8.09 -23.30
C PHE A 516 -13.25 9.18 -23.75
N CYS A 517 -13.46 9.73 -24.95
CA CYS A 517 -12.59 10.71 -25.58
C CYS A 517 -13.38 11.66 -26.51
N GLY A 518 -12.79 12.80 -26.89
CA GLY A 518 -13.38 13.76 -27.83
C GLY A 518 -14.60 14.52 -27.31
N GLY A 519 -14.82 14.54 -25.99
CA GLY A 519 -15.97 15.16 -25.34
C GLY A 519 -15.60 16.40 -24.50
N SER A 520 -16.59 16.96 -23.80
CA SER A 520 -16.37 18.01 -22.79
C SER A 520 -15.66 17.43 -21.54
N PRO A 521 -15.02 18.25 -20.69
CA PRO A 521 -14.38 17.79 -19.46
C PRO A 521 -15.31 16.87 -18.63
N PRO A 522 -14.79 15.73 -18.11
CA PRO A 522 -13.37 15.39 -17.97
C PRO A 522 -12.74 14.65 -19.17
N TYR A 523 -13.47 14.42 -20.27
CA TYR A 523 -13.01 13.58 -21.40
C TYR A 523 -12.53 14.39 -22.62
N ASP A 524 -12.03 15.61 -22.40
CA ASP A 524 -11.42 16.47 -23.43
C ASP A 524 -10.00 16.00 -23.77
N ILE A 525 -9.91 14.72 -24.15
CA ILE A 525 -8.70 14.05 -24.60
C ILE A 525 -8.97 13.55 -26.02
N ALA A 526 -7.99 13.71 -26.91
CA ALA A 526 -8.15 13.29 -28.30
C ALA A 526 -8.37 11.77 -28.40
N CYS A 527 -9.38 11.35 -29.18
CA CYS A 527 -9.59 9.95 -29.48
C CYS A 527 -8.45 9.38 -30.33
N PRO A 528 -8.01 8.13 -30.09
CA PRO A 528 -7.01 7.50 -30.93
C PRO A 528 -7.52 7.36 -32.37
N THR A 529 -6.82 7.95 -33.33
CA THR A 529 -7.05 7.70 -34.76
C THR A 529 -6.54 6.30 -35.09
N GLN A 530 -7.43 5.39 -35.53
CA GLN A 530 -7.02 4.09 -36.05
C GLN A 530 -6.03 4.29 -37.20
N ALA A 531 -4.83 3.70 -37.08
CA ALA A 531 -3.83 3.74 -38.14
C ALA A 531 -4.34 2.93 -39.36
N PRO A 532 -4.27 3.45 -40.60
CA PRO A 532 -4.67 2.70 -41.78
C PRO A 532 -3.73 1.50 -42.00
N THR A 533 -4.31 0.33 -42.16
CA THR A 533 -3.61 -0.91 -42.52
C THR A 533 -2.92 -0.72 -43.88
N THR A 534 -1.59 -0.68 -43.90
CA THR A 534 -0.80 -0.60 -45.14
C THR A 534 -0.95 -1.89 -45.95
N THR A 535 -1.71 -1.82 -47.04
CA THR A 535 -1.68 -2.82 -48.11
C THR A 535 -0.87 -2.25 -49.27
N SER A 536 0.26 -2.88 -49.55
CA SER A 536 1.18 -2.53 -50.64
C SER A 536 0.52 -2.68 -52.01
N SER A 537 0.49 -1.60 -52.81
CA SER A 537 0.44 -1.71 -54.28
C SER A 537 1.00 -0.45 -54.95
N SER A 538 1.67 -0.70 -56.06
CA SER A 538 2.62 0.16 -56.79
C SER A 538 1.96 1.13 -57.79
N THR A 539 2.52 2.34 -57.83
CA THR A 539 2.74 3.22 -59.01
C THR A 539 1.55 3.67 -59.86
N ALA A 540 1.28 4.99 -59.87
CA ALA A 540 1.30 5.81 -61.09
C ALA A 540 1.21 7.31 -60.78
N THR A 541 2.12 8.05 -61.39
CA THR A 541 2.32 9.51 -61.37
C THR A 541 1.14 10.27 -62.00
N THR A 542 0.74 11.41 -61.42
CA THR A 542 0.40 12.61 -62.21
C THR A 542 0.40 13.89 -61.37
N THR A 543 1.02 14.91 -61.95
CA THR A 543 1.24 16.30 -61.53
C THR A 543 -0.01 17.16 -61.71
N SER A 544 -0.29 18.13 -60.81
CA SER A 544 -0.59 19.54 -61.14
C SER A 544 -1.02 20.41 -59.93
N SER A 545 -0.16 21.40 -59.64
CA SER A 545 -0.39 22.84 -59.37
C SER A 545 -1.74 23.41 -58.85
N SER A 546 -1.60 24.18 -57.75
CA SER A 546 -1.92 25.62 -57.59
C SER A 546 -3.23 26.11 -56.93
N SER A 547 -2.98 27.04 -55.99
CA SER A 547 -3.66 28.33 -55.74
C SER A 547 -4.84 28.45 -54.76
N GLY A 548 -4.72 29.43 -53.84
CA GLY A 548 -5.82 30.37 -53.55
C GLY A 548 -6.34 30.48 -52.11
N PRO A 549 -6.20 31.65 -51.43
CA PRO A 549 -6.58 31.89 -50.03
C PRO A 549 -7.86 32.76 -49.87
N SER A 550 -8.42 32.84 -48.65
CA SER A 550 -9.32 33.88 -48.06
C SER A 550 -10.43 33.25 -47.21
N SER A 551 -11.01 33.85 -46.18
CA SER A 551 -10.80 35.15 -45.53
C SER A 551 -11.53 35.18 -44.17
N THR A 552 -10.93 35.91 -43.24
CA THR A 552 -11.46 36.66 -42.09
C THR A 552 -12.96 37.04 -42.14
N ALA A 553 -13.66 36.86 -41.01
CA ALA A 553 -14.74 37.77 -40.59
C ALA A 553 -14.78 37.87 -39.06
N THR A 554 -14.34 39.02 -38.56
CA THR A 554 -14.46 39.50 -37.19
C THR A 554 -15.82 40.19 -37.01
N THR A 555 -16.54 39.94 -35.91
CA THR A 555 -17.52 40.92 -35.40
C THR A 555 -17.37 41.08 -33.88
N LYS A 556 -17.34 42.36 -33.48
CA LYS A 556 -17.04 42.91 -32.16
C LYS A 556 -18.26 42.97 -31.23
N SER A 557 -17.93 43.10 -29.94
CA SER A 557 -18.62 43.91 -28.90
C SER A 557 -19.85 43.26 -28.23
N THR A 558 -20.14 43.43 -26.93
CA THR A 558 -19.69 44.45 -25.95
C THR A 558 -19.88 43.90 -24.53
N THR A 559 -18.96 44.26 -23.63
CA THR A 559 -19.05 44.09 -22.18
C THR A 559 -20.11 45.00 -21.56
N SER A 560 -20.87 44.51 -20.58
CA SER A 560 -21.58 45.35 -19.60
C SER A 560 -21.64 44.63 -18.26
N THR A 561 -20.91 45.15 -17.29
CA THR A 561 -20.92 44.72 -15.88
C THR A 561 -22.12 45.35 -15.18
N THR A 562 -22.90 44.57 -14.43
CA THR A 562 -23.72 45.13 -13.34
C THR A 562 -23.90 44.10 -12.23
N THR A 563 -23.42 44.46 -11.05
CA THR A 563 -23.63 43.79 -9.77
C THR A 563 -25.05 44.06 -9.28
N GLN A 564 -25.80 43.05 -8.82
CA GLN A 564 -26.74 43.19 -7.69
C GLN A 564 -27.30 41.85 -7.16
N THR A 565 -27.03 41.65 -5.87
CA THR A 565 -27.91 41.23 -4.77
C THR A 565 -28.80 39.99 -4.88
N THR A 566 -28.48 39.03 -4.01
CA THR A 566 -29.22 37.87 -3.57
C THR A 566 -30.67 38.17 -3.17
N THR A 567 -31.63 37.42 -3.70
CA THR A 567 -32.95 37.23 -3.07
C THR A 567 -33.40 35.80 -3.31
N THR A 568 -33.55 35.05 -2.23
CA THR A 568 -34.02 33.66 -2.22
C THR A 568 -35.49 33.61 -2.58
N ILE A 569 -35.82 32.97 -3.72
CA ILE A 569 -37.20 32.61 -4.08
C ILE A 569 -37.35 31.11 -3.91
N LYS A 570 -38.19 30.71 -2.95
CA LYS A 570 -38.59 29.33 -2.73
C LYS A 570 -39.66 28.97 -3.77
N THR A 571 -39.22 28.34 -4.87
CA THR A 571 -40.11 27.78 -5.88
C THR A 571 -40.57 26.40 -5.41
N THR A 572 -41.85 26.28 -5.04
CA THR A 572 -42.51 25.00 -4.81
C THR A 572 -42.81 24.38 -6.16
N THR A 573 -42.00 23.41 -6.60
CA THR A 573 -42.25 22.66 -7.82
C THR A 573 -43.20 21.50 -7.51
N THR A 574 -44.36 21.51 -8.16
CA THR A 574 -45.34 20.42 -8.14
C THR A 574 -44.71 19.18 -8.79
N THR A 575 -44.48 18.13 -8.00
CA THR A 575 -43.86 16.87 -8.44
C THR A 575 -44.79 16.16 -9.42
N LYS A 576 -44.30 15.88 -10.64
CA LYS A 576 -44.95 14.94 -11.55
C LYS A 576 -44.94 13.55 -10.90
N GLU A 577 -46.05 12.83 -11.02
CA GLU A 577 -46.15 11.44 -10.60
C GLU A 577 -45.09 10.60 -11.33
N PRO A 578 -44.33 9.72 -10.63
CA PRO A 578 -43.23 8.97 -11.23
C PRO A 578 -43.73 7.99 -12.30
N GLU A 579 -42.98 7.85 -13.38
CA GLU A 579 -43.31 7.03 -14.57
C GLU A 579 -43.42 5.52 -14.24
N TYR A 580 -42.88 5.07 -13.11
CA TYR A 580 -43.00 3.70 -12.58
C TYR A 580 -42.55 3.62 -11.10
N ASP A 581 -43.00 2.58 -10.39
CA ASP A 581 -42.62 2.28 -9.00
C ASP A 581 -41.34 1.43 -8.94
N CYS A 582 -40.26 2.04 -8.43
CA CYS A 582 -38.96 1.39 -8.27
C CYS A 582 -39.02 0.16 -7.35
N ASN A 583 -39.83 0.17 -6.30
CA ASN A 583 -39.90 -0.94 -5.35
C ASN A 583 -40.55 -2.18 -5.99
N GLN A 584 -41.57 -1.98 -6.83
CA GLN A 584 -42.20 -3.08 -7.57
C GLN A 584 -41.29 -3.68 -8.65
N VAL A 585 -40.48 -2.85 -9.32
CA VAL A 585 -39.67 -3.28 -10.46
C VAL A 585 -38.33 -3.87 -10.03
N CYS A 586 -37.77 -3.39 -8.92
CA CYS A 586 -36.41 -3.71 -8.48
C CYS A 586 -36.37 -4.60 -7.22
N GLY A 587 -37.51 -4.79 -6.53
CA GLY A 587 -37.57 -5.48 -5.25
C GLY A 587 -37.14 -4.60 -4.07
N GLY A 588 -37.44 -5.07 -2.86
CA GLY A 588 -37.33 -4.33 -1.61
C GLY A 588 -35.99 -3.62 -1.41
N ASN A 589 -36.05 -2.44 -0.77
CA ASN A 589 -34.98 -1.48 -0.55
C ASN A 589 -34.59 -0.62 -1.77
N THR A 590 -35.57 -0.24 -2.59
CA THR A 590 -35.41 0.74 -3.65
C THR A 590 -36.54 1.77 -3.67
N PHE A 591 -36.27 3.00 -4.08
CA PHE A 591 -37.27 4.06 -4.22
C PHE A 591 -36.97 5.01 -5.39
N TYR A 592 -37.97 5.79 -5.82
CA TYR A 592 -37.79 6.79 -6.86
C TYR A 592 -37.19 8.08 -6.29
N ASP A 593 -36.04 8.51 -6.82
CA ASP A 593 -35.38 9.76 -6.47
C ASP A 593 -35.13 10.59 -7.74
N GLU A 594 -35.89 11.68 -7.91
CA GLU A 594 -35.76 12.57 -9.07
C GLU A 594 -34.38 13.21 -9.20
N ARG A 595 -33.63 13.30 -8.10
CA ARG A 595 -32.30 13.91 -8.06
C ARG A 595 -31.23 12.97 -8.62
N CYS A 596 -31.50 11.66 -8.74
CA CYS A 596 -30.56 10.72 -9.34
C CYS A 596 -30.09 11.23 -10.71
N TRP A 597 -28.77 11.24 -10.93
CA TRP A 597 -28.13 11.69 -12.18
C TRP A 597 -28.32 13.18 -12.48
N THR A 598 -28.60 13.99 -11.46
CA THR A 598 -28.54 15.45 -11.54
C THR A 598 -27.36 15.95 -10.72
N SER A 599 -26.79 17.10 -11.10
CA SER A 599 -25.76 17.78 -10.29
C SER A 599 -26.27 18.22 -8.91
N SER A 600 -27.58 18.17 -8.69
CA SER A 600 -28.25 18.45 -7.41
C SER A 600 -28.44 17.21 -6.52
N ASP A 601 -27.89 16.04 -6.87
CA ASP A 601 -27.93 14.86 -6.00
C ASP A 601 -27.00 15.04 -4.78
N PRO A 602 -27.52 15.17 -3.55
CA PRO A 602 -26.68 15.32 -2.36
C PRO A 602 -25.86 14.07 -2.03
N HIS A 603 -26.13 12.95 -2.69
CA HIS A 603 -25.43 11.67 -2.49
C HIS A 603 -24.49 11.31 -3.66
N GLY A 604 -24.23 12.25 -4.57
CA GLY A 604 -23.28 12.05 -5.67
C GLY A 604 -23.62 10.87 -6.60
N GLY A 605 -24.90 10.51 -6.72
CA GLY A 605 -25.35 9.37 -7.51
C GLY A 605 -25.35 8.02 -6.78
N LEU A 606 -24.97 7.96 -5.50
CA LEU A 606 -24.84 6.70 -4.76
C LEU A 606 -26.17 5.93 -4.69
N GLY A 607 -26.17 4.70 -5.19
CA GLY A 607 -27.35 3.84 -5.28
C GLY A 607 -28.28 4.12 -6.46
N CYS A 608 -28.03 5.15 -7.28
CA CYS A 608 -28.85 5.45 -8.45
C CYS A 608 -28.71 4.42 -9.57
N ASN A 609 -29.71 4.37 -10.45
CA ASN A 609 -29.84 3.37 -11.52
C ASN A 609 -30.03 1.95 -10.99
N ALA A 610 -30.74 1.81 -9.87
CA ALA A 610 -31.11 0.51 -9.33
C ALA A 610 -31.81 -0.33 -10.42
N CYS A 611 -31.30 -1.54 -10.65
CA CYS A 611 -31.78 -2.47 -11.69
C CYS A 611 -31.88 -1.86 -13.10
N ASN A 612 -30.95 -0.97 -13.46
CA ASN A 612 -30.92 -0.28 -14.75
C ASN A 612 -32.17 0.57 -15.06
N LYS A 613 -32.83 1.08 -14.01
CA LYS A 613 -33.96 1.99 -14.13
C LYS A 613 -33.57 3.43 -13.78
N PRO A 614 -33.73 4.38 -14.73
CA PRO A 614 -33.54 5.80 -14.44
C PRO A 614 -34.28 6.24 -13.18
N LYS A 615 -33.66 7.09 -12.38
CA LYS A 615 -34.28 7.65 -11.16
C LYS A 615 -34.65 6.64 -10.05
N CYS A 616 -34.31 5.36 -10.17
CA CYS A 616 -34.40 4.43 -9.03
C CYS A 616 -33.13 4.43 -8.22
N ARG A 617 -33.26 4.47 -6.89
CA ARG A 617 -32.15 4.44 -5.92
C ARG A 617 -32.26 3.27 -4.97
N ILE A 618 -31.16 2.56 -4.72
CA ILE A 618 -31.00 1.57 -3.65
C ILE A 618 -30.88 2.29 -2.30
N CYS A 619 -31.49 1.73 -1.25
CA CYS A 619 -31.50 2.28 0.10
C CYS A 619 -31.41 1.17 1.17
N GLY A 620 -31.42 1.53 2.46
CA GLY A 620 -31.68 0.58 3.55
C GLY A 620 -30.50 -0.28 4.06
N GLY A 621 -29.26 -0.04 3.61
CA GLY A 621 -28.06 -0.70 4.13
C GLY A 621 -26.78 0.00 3.69
N SER A 622 -25.74 0.04 4.53
CA SER A 622 -24.45 0.65 4.17
C SER A 622 -23.87 0.00 2.90
N PRO A 623 -23.41 0.77 1.90
CA PRO A 623 -23.14 2.22 1.91
C PRO A 623 -24.34 3.10 1.49
N TYR A 624 -25.51 2.53 1.21
CA TYR A 624 -26.68 3.23 0.71
C TYR A 624 -27.41 4.01 1.79
N ILE A 625 -28.06 5.09 1.37
CA ILE A 625 -28.87 5.94 2.25
C ILE A 625 -30.07 5.18 2.81
N SER A 626 -30.65 5.66 3.91
CA SER A 626 -31.91 5.10 4.44
C SER A 626 -33.04 5.22 3.42
N CYS A 627 -33.93 4.22 3.37
CA CYS A 627 -35.13 4.30 2.53
C CYS A 627 -36.07 5.39 3.06
N PRO A 628 -36.70 6.20 2.19
CA PRO A 628 -37.69 7.19 2.61
C PRO A 628 -38.91 6.61 3.30
#